data_AF-A0A318JHF4-F1
#
_entry.id   AF-A0A318JHF4-F1
#
_cell.length_a   1.000
_cell.length_b   1.000
_cell.length_c   1.000
_cell.angle_alpha   90.00
_cell.angle_beta   90.00
_cell.angle_gamma   90.00
#
_symmetry.space_group_name_H-M   'P 1'
#
loop_
_entity.id
_entity.type
_entity.pdbx_description
1 polymer ?
#
loop_
_entity_poly.entity_id
_entity_poly.type
_entity_poly.pdbx_seq_one_letter_code
_entity_poly.pdbx_strand_id
1 'polypeptide(L)' 'MSDILQLQHYINGHFVAGHDYHAVHNPAKGTLLAYSPQASAAEVAEAMAAARAAQRARPSSAPDFCAVLPR' A
#
# COMPACT_ATOMS: atom_id res chain seq x y z
N MET A 1 20.08 -18.61 -5.10
CA MET A 1 18.68 -19.02 -4.87
C MET A 1 17.92 -17.72 -4.74
N SER A 2 16.98 -17.44 -5.63
CA SER A 2 16.21 -16.20 -5.54
C SER A 2 15.15 -16.39 -4.47
N ASP A 3 15.31 -15.74 -3.32
CA ASP A 3 14.26 -15.69 -2.30
C ASP A 3 13.04 -15.00 -2.92
N ILE A 4 11.97 -15.77 -3.15
CA ILE A 4 10.73 -15.23 -3.71
C ILE A 4 10.10 -14.34 -2.63
N LEU A 5 9.94 -13.06 -2.92
CA LEU A 5 9.46 -12.08 -1.96
C LEU A 5 8.00 -12.34 -1.61
N GLN A 6 7.69 -12.43 -0.31
CA GLN A 6 6.33 -12.34 0.21
C GLN A 6 6.04 -10.89 0.62
N LEU A 7 5.09 -10.27 -0.07
CA LEU A 7 4.67 -8.90 0.23
C LEU A 7 3.70 -8.89 1.42
N GLN A 8 3.51 -7.72 1.99
CA GLN A 8 2.63 -7.46 3.12
C GLN A 8 1.77 -6.24 2.81
N HIS A 9 0.56 -6.19 3.36
CA HIS A 9 -0.23 -4.97 3.36
C HIS A 9 0.37 -3.96 4.34
N TYR A 10 0.20 -2.67 4.09
CA TYR A 10 0.56 -1.63 5.03
C TYR A 10 -0.70 -0.86 5.41
N ILE A 11 -1.19 -1.09 6.63
CA ILE A 11 -2.47 -0.61 7.11
C ILE A 11 -2.20 0.16 8.40
N ASN A 12 -2.76 1.37 8.53
CA ASN A 12 -2.68 2.16 9.76
C ASN A 12 -1.26 2.30 10.36
N GLY A 13 -0.24 2.46 9.52
CA GLY A 13 1.14 2.67 9.97
C GLY A 13 1.92 1.41 10.33
N HIS A 14 1.40 0.21 10.06
CA HIS A 14 2.10 -1.04 10.33
C HIS A 14 1.93 -2.05 9.18
N PHE A 15 2.84 -3.03 9.11
CA PHE A 15 2.78 -4.12 8.14
C PHE A 15 1.86 -5.22 8.64
N VAL A 16 0.95 -5.66 7.76
CA VAL A 16 -0.02 -6.73 8.01
C VAL A 16 0.26 -7.85 7.00
N ALA A 17 0.57 -9.04 7.51
CA ALA A 17 0.73 -10.24 6.68
C ALA A 17 -0.65 -10.75 6.23
N GLY A 18 -0.81 -11.04 4.94
CA GLY A 18 -2.04 -11.62 4.43
C GLY A 18 -2.13 -13.12 4.68
N HIS A 19 -3.35 -13.65 4.60
CA HIS A 19 -3.61 -15.08 4.77
C HIS A 19 -3.55 -15.84 3.43
N ASP A 20 -4.15 -15.25 2.38
CA ASP A 20 -4.13 -15.78 1.02
C ASP A 20 -3.17 -14.97 0.14
N TYR A 21 -2.51 -15.61 -0.82
CA TYR A 21 -1.51 -14.95 -1.68
C TYR A 21 -1.74 -15.23 -3.16
N HIS A 22 -1.52 -14.21 -4.01
CA HIS A 22 -1.47 -14.34 -5.47
C HIS A 22 -0.05 -14.21 -6.00
N ALA A 23 0.28 -15.04 -6.97
CA ALA A 23 1.59 -15.06 -7.60
C ALA A 23 1.74 -13.92 -8.62
N VAL A 24 2.75 -13.09 -8.42
CA VAL A 24 3.12 -11.98 -9.31
C VAL A 24 4.18 -12.47 -10.29
N HIS A 25 3.85 -12.50 -11.57
CA HIS A 25 4.73 -12.99 -12.62
C HIS A 25 5.25 -11.86 -13.51
N ASN A 26 6.46 -12.03 -14.03
CA ASN A 26 7.01 -11.17 -15.07
C ASN A 26 6.26 -11.43 -16.40
N PRO A 27 5.57 -10.43 -16.99
CA PRO A 27 4.80 -10.63 -18.21
C PRO A 27 5.66 -10.98 -19.44
N ALA A 28 6.96 -10.62 -19.44
CA ALA A 28 7.85 -10.88 -20.57
C ALA A 28 8.44 -12.30 -20.57
N LYS A 29 8.54 -12.95 -19.40
CA LYS A 29 9.23 -14.25 -19.24
C LYS A 29 8.43 -15.31 -18.50
N GLY A 30 7.28 -14.94 -17.91
CA GLY A 30 6.48 -15.81 -17.05
C GLY A 30 7.14 -16.16 -15.71
N THR A 31 8.30 -15.57 -15.38
CA THR A 31 9.03 -15.90 -14.15
C THR A 31 8.31 -15.34 -12.92
N LEU A 32 8.18 -16.14 -11.87
CA LEU A 32 7.63 -15.71 -10.58
C LEU A 32 8.55 -14.67 -9.92
N LEU A 33 7.99 -13.52 -9.54
CA LEU A 33 8.70 -12.41 -8.91
C LEU A 33 8.42 -12.33 -7.40
N ALA A 34 7.14 -12.45 -7.03
CA ALA A 34 6.69 -12.29 -5.64
C ALA A 34 5.33 -12.96 -5.41
N TYR A 35 4.98 -13.10 -4.14
CA TYR A 35 3.63 -13.42 -3.68
C TYR A 35 3.03 -12.18 -3.01
N SER A 36 1.90 -11.73 -3.50
CA SER A 36 1.18 -10.57 -2.99
C SER A 36 -0.04 -11.03 -2.18
N PRO A 37 -0.24 -10.51 -0.97
CA PRO A 37 -1.36 -10.92 -0.13
C PRO A 37 -2.71 -10.45 -0.70
N GLN A 38 -3.75 -11.22 -0.47
CA GLN A 38 -5.13 -10.88 -0.76
C GLN A 38 -5.79 -10.38 0.53
N ALA A 39 -6.22 -9.12 0.51
CA ALA A 39 -6.88 -8.51 1.66
C ALA A 39 -8.29 -9.09 1.87
N SER A 40 -8.62 -9.36 3.12
CA SER A 40 -9.97 -9.66 3.59
C SER A 40 -10.82 -8.39 3.69
N ALA A 41 -12.15 -8.56 3.73
CA ALA A 41 -13.07 -7.44 3.93
C ALA A 41 -12.82 -6.68 5.25
N ALA A 42 -12.34 -7.37 6.29
CA ALA A 42 -12.01 -6.77 7.58
C ALA A 42 -10.79 -5.85 7.49
N GLU A 43 -9.71 -6.30 6.84
CA GLU A 43 -8.49 -5.51 6.62
C GLU A 43 -8.77 -4.29 5.74
N VAL A 44 -9.62 -4.44 4.72
CA VAL A 44 -10.07 -3.32 3.89
C VAL A 44 -10.85 -2.30 4.72
N ALA A 45 -11.77 -2.76 5.59
CA ALA A 45 -12.54 -1.88 6.46
C ALA A 45 -11.65 -1.11 7.43
N GLU A 46 -10.64 -1.78 8.01
CA GLU A 46 -9.63 -1.16 8.88
C GLU A 46 -8.83 -0.10 8.12
N ALA A 47 -8.31 -0.43 6.94
CA ALA A 47 -7.55 0.49 6.11
C ALA A 47 -8.36 1.74 5.76
N MET A 48 -9.64 1.57 5.41
CA MET A 48 -10.53 2.69 5.13
C MET A 48 -10.83 3.54 6.38
N ALA A 49 -11.01 2.91 7.55
CA ALA A 49 -11.24 3.62 8.80
C ALA A 49 -10.01 4.45 9.20
N ALA A 50 -8.82 3.86 9.13
CA ALA A 50 -7.54 4.52 9.39
C ALA A 50 -7.29 5.69 8.42
N ALA A 51 -7.50 5.47 7.11
CA ALA A 51 -7.35 6.52 6.11
C ALA A 51 -8.31 7.69 6.34
N ARG A 52 -9.58 7.41 6.70
CA ARG A 52 -10.56 8.45 7.03
C ARG A 52 -10.18 9.24 8.29
N ALA A 53 -9.66 8.57 9.31
CA ALA A 53 -9.20 9.23 10.53
C ALA A 53 -7.98 10.13 10.25
N ALA A 54 -6.99 9.61 9.52
CA ALA A 54 -5.81 10.35 9.10
C ALA A 54 -6.17 11.56 8.23
N GLN A 55 -7.11 11.41 7.30
CA GLN A 55 -7.55 12.50 6.43
C GLN A 55 -8.23 13.64 7.21
N ARG A 56 -9.05 13.32 8.23
CA ARG A 56 -9.66 14.34 9.09
C ARG A 56 -8.63 15.03 10.00
N ALA A 57 -7.65 14.28 10.48
CA ALA A 57 -6.58 14.80 11.32
C ALA A 57 -5.54 15.59 10.52
N ARG A 58 -5.51 15.44 9.20
CA ARG A 58 -4.58 16.16 8.33
C ARG A 58 -5.00 17.64 8.26
N PRO A 59 -4.17 18.57 8.74
CA PRO A 59 -4.44 19.99 8.52
C PRO A 59 -4.41 20.29 7.02
N SER A 60 -5.26 21.21 6.57
CA SER A 60 -5.34 21.73 5.18
C SER A 60 -4.06 22.49 4.73
N SER A 61 -2.90 22.18 5.31
CA SER A 61 -1.61 22.69 4.84
C SER A 61 -1.14 21.83 3.67
N ALA A 62 -1.83 21.95 2.53
CA ALA A 62 -1.09 21.83 1.29
C ALA A 62 -0.11 23.02 1.27
N PRO A 63 1.22 22.82 1.14
CA PRO A 63 2.06 23.92 0.73
C PRO A 63 1.51 24.38 -0.62
N ASP A 64 1.15 25.66 -0.69
CA ASP A 64 0.68 26.27 -1.92
C ASP A 64 1.87 26.28 -2.89
N PHE A 65 2.01 25.20 -3.67
CA PHE A 65 3.11 25.02 -4.63
C PHE A 65 3.14 26.13 -5.70
N CYS A 66 2.08 26.94 -5.79
CA CYS A 66 2.01 28.14 -6.61
C CYS A 66 2.82 29.34 -6.06
N ALA A 67 3.21 29.35 -4.77
CA ALA A 67 3.91 30.47 -4.14
C ALA A 67 5.44 30.41 -4.20
N VAL A 68 6.03 29.35 -4.77
CA VAL A 68 7.48 29.07 -4.77
C VAL A 68 8.10 29.16 -6.18
N LEU A 69 7.51 29.93 -7.10
CA LEU A 69 8.17 30.30 -8.35
C LEU A 69 8.41 31.82 -8.38
N PRO A 70 9.65 32.30 -8.25
CA PRO A 70 9.95 33.70 -8.57
C PRO A 70 9.65 33.92 -10.06
N ARG A 71 8.88 34.98 -10.34
CA ARG A 71 8.63 35.47 -11.70
C ARG A 71 9.92 35.90 -12.40
#